data_AF-A0A0J1FXR8-F1
#
_entry.id   AF-A0A0J1FXR8-F1
#
_cell.length_a   1.000
_cell.length_b   1.000
_cell.length_c   1.000
_cell.angle_alpha   90.00
_cell.angle_beta   90.00
_cell.angle_gamma   90.00
#
_symmetry.space_group_name_H-M   'P 1'
#
loop_
_entity.id
_entity.type
_entity.pdbx_description
1 polymer ?
#
loop_
_entity_poly.entity_id
_entity_poly.type
_entity_poly.pdbx_seq_one_letter_code
_entity_poly.pdbx_strand_id
1 'polypeptide(L)'
;MPVTMIRLNLVKGLGPVLQIAEGHTVKLPDEVSDKLWKRTDYTWPCTWFAPRTTGEGAFKTAYDVMNNWGANHGAISYGHIGADLITMCSMLRIPVAMHNVPEEEIFRPASWNAFGQDKEGQDYRACAAYGPLYK
;
A
#
# COMPACT_ATOMS: atom_id res chain seq x y z
N MET A 1 16.22 5.30 3.47
CA MET A 1 15.23 6.34 3.86
C MET A 1 13.86 5.68 3.99
N PRO A 2 13.07 5.92 5.06
CA PRO A 2 11.73 5.35 5.16
C PRO A 2 10.82 5.95 4.08
N VAL A 3 10.06 5.09 3.41
CA VAL A 3 9.14 5.48 2.34
C VAL A 3 7.89 4.61 2.33
N THR A 4 6.82 5.15 1.76
CA THR A 4 5.55 4.46 1.55
C THR A 4 5.22 4.45 0.06
N MET A 5 5.09 3.26 -0.54
CA MET A 5 4.61 3.10 -1.91
C MET A 5 3.09 2.94 -1.90
N ILE A 6 2.39 3.66 -2.78
CA ILE A 6 0.93 3.83 -2.74
C ILE A 6 0.37 3.66 -4.16
N ARG A 7 -0.76 2.98 -4.27
CA ARG A 7 -1.51 2.90 -5.53
C ARG A 7 -3.01 2.86 -5.30
N LEU A 8 -3.74 3.74 -6.00
CA LEU A 8 -5.18 3.64 -6.15
C LEU A 8 -5.51 2.94 -7.48
N ASN A 9 -6.37 1.93 -7.44
CA ASN A 9 -6.87 1.23 -8.61
C ASN A 9 -8.41 1.30 -8.65
N LEU A 10 -9.00 1.31 -9.85
CA LEU A 10 -10.44 1.24 -10.05
C LEU A 10 -10.83 -0.17 -10.49
N VAL A 11 -11.61 -0.87 -9.67
CA VAL A 11 -12.07 -2.23 -9.94
C VAL A 11 -13.54 -2.21 -10.32
N LYS A 12 -13.89 -2.73 -11.49
CA LYS A 12 -15.29 -2.78 -11.96
C LYS A 12 -16.15 -3.59 -10.99
N GLY A 13 -17.27 -3.02 -10.56
CA GLY A 13 -18.20 -3.64 -9.61
C GLY A 13 -17.83 -3.46 -8.14
N LEU A 14 -16.65 -2.90 -7.84
CA LEU A 14 -16.19 -2.61 -6.48
C LEU A 14 -15.95 -1.11 -6.26
N GLY A 15 -15.35 -0.41 -7.22
CA GLY A 15 -14.98 1.00 -7.12
C GLY A 15 -13.48 1.20 -6.87
N PRO A 16 -13.06 2.34 -6.27
CA PRO A 16 -11.66 2.59 -5.94
C PRO A 16 -11.19 1.69 -4.80
N VAL A 17 -9.96 1.20 -4.90
CA VAL A 17 -9.25 0.47 -3.83
C VAL A 17 -7.84 1.03 -3.66
N LEU A 18 -7.32 1.04 -2.44
CA LEU A 18 -5.94 1.48 -2.16
C LEU A 18 -5.03 0.30 -1.81
N GLN A 19 -3.79 0.35 -2.28
CA GLN A 19 -2.68 -0.52 -1.86
C GLN A 19 -1.57 0.34 -1.27
N ILE A 20 -1.01 -0.11 -0.15
CA ILE A 20 0.02 0.58 0.64
C ILE A 20 1.15 -0.40 0.93
N ALA A 21 2.39 -0.03 0.66
CA ALA A 21 3.56 -0.82 1.04
C ALA A 21 4.62 0.09 1.67
N GLU A 22 4.77 0.02 2.99
CA GLU A 22 5.85 0.69 3.70
C GLU A 22 7.16 -0.10 3.57
N GLY A 23 8.27 0.63 3.54
CA GLY A 23 9.60 0.04 3.44
C GLY A 23 10.68 1.09 3.48
N HIS A 24 11.83 0.78 2.91
CA HIS A 24 12.96 1.67 2.88
C HIS A 24 13.59 1.74 1.50
N THR A 25 14.09 2.93 1.14
CA THR A 25 15.11 3.01 0.10
C THR A 25 16.41 2.39 0.62
N VAL A 26 17.08 1.63 -0.24
CA VAL A 26 18.34 0.96 0.07
C VAL A 26 19.48 1.53 -0.77
N LYS A 27 20.65 1.66 -0.15
CA LYS A 27 21.89 2.00 -0.86
C LYS A 27 22.61 0.69 -1.17
N LEU A 28 22.57 0.27 -2.43
CA LEU A 28 23.37 -0.86 -2.90
C LEU A 28 24.84 -0.42 -3.04
N PRO A 29 25.80 -1.36 -2.97
CA PRO A 29 27.17 -1.09 -3.42
C PRO A 29 27.16 -0.54 -4.85
N ASP A 30 28.00 0.45 -5.13
CA ASP A 30 27.97 1.17 -6.40
C ASP A 30 28.11 0.24 -7.61
N GLU A 31 28.98 -0.79 -7.54
CA GLU A 31 29.12 -1.75 -8.64
C GLU A 31 27.85 -2.56 -8.92
N VAL A 32 27.06 -2.85 -7.88
CA VAL A 32 25.83 -3.63 -8.01
C VAL A 32 24.76 -2.75 -8.62
N SER A 33 24.62 -1.53 -8.10
CA SER A 33 23.68 -0.54 -8.63
C SER A 33 23.95 -0.24 -10.11
N ASP A 34 25.21 0.00 -10.49
CA ASP A 34 25.59 0.32 -11.86
C ASP A 34 25.31 -0.84 -12.83
N LYS A 35 25.63 -2.08 -12.44
CA LYS A 35 25.36 -3.29 -13.24
C LYS A 35 23.86 -3.48 -13.49
N LEU A 36 23.01 -3.28 -12.48
CA LEU A 36 21.56 -3.43 -12.62
C LEU A 36 20.96 -2.29 -13.46
N TRP A 37 21.31 -1.04 -13.15
CA TRP A 37 20.71 0.14 -13.78
C TRP A 37 21.05 0.23 -15.28
N LYS A 38 22.29 -0.10 -15.68
CA LYS A 38 22.70 -0.17 -17.09
C LYS A 38 21.95 -1.22 -17.92
N ARG A 39 21.41 -2.26 -17.27
CA ARG A 39 20.65 -3.34 -17.91
C ARG A 39 19.15 -3.07 -17.93
N THR A 40 18.68 -1.99 -17.32
CA THR A 40 17.29 -1.55 -17.31
C THR A 40 17.16 -0.30 -18.15
N ASP A 41 17.34 0.89 -17.56
CA ASP A 41 17.25 2.19 -18.24
C ASP A 41 18.14 3.23 -17.53
N TYR A 42 19.42 3.32 -17.93
CA TYR A 42 20.43 4.14 -17.25
C TYR A 42 20.17 5.65 -17.29
N THR A 43 19.31 6.11 -18.20
CA THR A 43 18.97 7.52 -18.38
C THR A 43 17.83 7.99 -17.48
N TRP A 44 17.15 7.09 -16.77
CA TRP A 44 16.00 7.39 -15.91
C TRP A 44 16.36 7.35 -14.44
N PRO A 45 15.73 8.19 -13.58
CA PRO A 45 15.99 8.15 -12.15
C PRO A 45 15.64 6.78 -11.55
N CYS A 46 16.47 6.29 -10.65
CA CYS A 46 16.32 4.98 -10.01
C CYS A 46 16.16 5.12 -8.49
N THR A 47 15.20 4.37 -7.94
CA THR A 47 15.01 4.19 -6.49
C THR A 47 15.02 2.70 -6.19
N TRP A 48 16.01 2.22 -5.44
CA TRP A 48 16.01 0.85 -4.92
C TRP A 48 15.15 0.77 -3.67
N PHE A 49 14.07 0.00 -3.70
CA PHE A 49 13.09 -0.11 -2.63
C PHE A 49 13.05 -1.53 -2.05
N ALA A 50 13.05 -1.64 -0.72
CA ALA A 50 12.84 -2.88 0.00
C ALA A 50 11.58 -2.75 0.89
N PRO A 51 10.48 -3.48 0.61
CA PRO A 51 9.27 -3.43 1.43
C PRO A 51 9.51 -4.10 2.79
N ARG A 52 8.85 -3.61 3.84
CA ARG A 52 8.76 -4.32 5.14
C ARG A 52 7.88 -5.55 4.94
N THR A 53 8.46 -6.74 5.07
CA THR A 53 7.73 -8.02 5.02
C THR A 53 7.16 -8.35 6.40
N THR A 54 6.03 -9.05 6.42
CA THR A 54 5.39 -9.55 7.65
C THR A 54 5.45 -11.06 7.78
N GLY A 55 5.81 -11.77 6.70
CA GLY A 55 5.77 -13.24 6.64
C GLY A 55 4.40 -13.81 6.28
N GLU A 56 3.40 -12.96 6.08
CA GLU A 56 2.01 -13.32 5.85
C GLU A 56 1.42 -12.60 4.63
N GLY A 57 0.41 -13.21 3.99
CA GLY A 57 -0.34 -12.62 2.88
C GLY A 57 0.54 -12.06 1.75
N ALA A 58 0.16 -10.90 1.24
CA ALA A 58 0.89 -10.18 0.18
C ALA A 58 2.25 -9.62 0.63
N PHE A 59 2.58 -9.70 1.92
CA PHE A 59 3.85 -9.24 2.49
C PHE A 59 4.70 -10.38 3.04
N LYS A 60 4.44 -11.61 2.59
CA LYS A 60 5.26 -12.78 2.93
C LYS A 60 6.69 -12.62 2.42
N THR A 61 6.86 -12.14 1.20
CA THR A 61 8.18 -11.85 0.60
C THR A 61 8.13 -10.57 -0.25
N ALA A 62 9.30 -10.04 -0.62
CA ALA A 62 9.38 -8.93 -1.57
C ALA A 62 8.79 -9.29 -2.95
N TYR A 63 8.87 -10.56 -3.36
CA TYR A 63 8.23 -11.04 -4.58
C TYR A 63 6.71 -10.96 -4.46
N ASP A 64 6.14 -11.42 -3.34
CA ASP A 64 4.69 -11.40 -3.12
C ASP A 64 4.14 -9.97 -3.15
N VAL A 65 4.90 -8.99 -2.65
CA VAL A 65 4.52 -7.57 -2.74
C VAL A 65 4.40 -7.12 -4.20
N MET A 66 5.39 -7.45 -5.03
CA MET A 66 5.36 -7.12 -6.46
C MET A 66 4.25 -7.85 -7.20
N ASN A 67 4.09 -9.15 -6.94
CA ASN A 67 3.12 -10.00 -7.63
C ASN A 67 1.66 -9.62 -7.32
N ASN A 68 1.40 -9.01 -6.16
CA ASN A 68 0.07 -8.52 -5.77
C ASN A 68 -0.16 -7.03 -6.09
N TRP A 69 0.84 -6.31 -6.61
CA TRP A 69 0.69 -4.90 -6.96
C TRP A 69 -0.20 -4.72 -8.19
N GLY A 70 -1.26 -3.94 -8.08
CA GLY A 70 -2.36 -3.92 -9.06
C GLY A 70 -2.11 -3.09 -10.32
N ALA A 71 -0.91 -2.54 -10.52
CA ALA A 71 -0.58 -1.71 -11.67
C ALA A 71 0.93 -1.71 -11.96
N ASN A 72 1.33 -1.17 -13.12
CA ASN A 72 2.73 -0.96 -13.46
C ASN A 72 3.36 0.29 -12.81
N HIS A 73 2.56 1.16 -12.17
CA HIS A 73 3.00 2.38 -11.52
C HIS A 73 2.74 2.34 -10.00
N GLY A 74 3.51 3.13 -9.25
CA GLY A 74 3.28 3.43 -7.84
C GLY A 74 3.71 4.86 -7.54
N ALA A 75 3.08 5.49 -6.54
CA ALA A 75 3.52 6.77 -5.99
C ALA A 75 4.35 6.50 -4.73
N ILE A 76 5.48 7.18 -4.55
CA ILE A 76 6.35 7.00 -3.38
C ILE A 76 6.39 8.29 -2.58
N SER A 77 6.00 8.22 -1.31
CA SER A 77 6.16 9.31 -0.34
C SER A 77 7.32 9.02 0.60
N TYR A 78 8.00 10.06 1.06
CA TYR A 78 8.88 9.99 2.23
C TYR A 78 8.06 9.67 3.49
N GLY A 79 8.66 8.90 4.40
CA GLY A 79 8.06 8.49 5.66
C GLY A 79 7.23 7.20 5.57
N HIS A 80 6.92 6.66 6.73
CA HIS A 80 5.93 5.60 6.93
C HIS A 80 4.61 6.28 7.28
N ILE A 81 3.78 6.50 6.25
CA ILE A 81 2.52 7.26 6.33
C ILE A 81 1.31 6.35 6.08
N GLY A 82 1.48 5.03 6.20
CA GLY A 82 0.44 4.06 5.92
C GLY A 82 -0.77 4.22 6.84
N ALA A 83 -0.56 4.49 8.13
CA ALA A 83 -1.64 4.71 9.08
C ALA A 83 -2.48 5.96 8.72
N ASP A 84 -1.82 7.04 8.29
CA ASP A 84 -2.48 8.26 7.82
C ASP A 84 -3.34 7.99 6.59
N LEU A 85 -2.81 7.22 5.63
CA LEU A 85 -3.53 6.83 4.42
C LEU A 85 -4.73 5.92 4.72
N ILE A 86 -4.59 4.96 5.64
CA ILE A 86 -5.70 4.11 6.10
C ILE A 86 -6.81 4.97 6.70
N THR A 87 -6.45 5.92 7.56
CA THR A 87 -7.38 6.87 8.17
C THR A 87 -8.10 7.68 7.09
N MET A 88 -7.35 8.30 6.18
CA MET A 88 -7.90 9.07 5.06
C MET A 88 -8.84 8.22 4.18
N CYS A 89 -8.45 6.99 3.84
CA CYS A 89 -9.25 6.06 3.06
C CYS A 89 -10.59 5.75 3.71
N SER A 90 -10.62 5.56 5.03
CA SER A 90 -11.87 5.33 5.76
C SER A 90 -12.80 6.56 5.73
N MET A 91 -12.25 7.77 5.77
CA MET A 91 -13.02 9.01 5.60
C MET A 91 -13.59 9.13 4.18
N LEU A 92 -12.91 8.58 3.17
CA LEU A 92 -13.34 8.63 1.78
C LEU A 92 -14.13 7.40 1.33
N ARG A 93 -14.26 6.39 2.22
CA ARG A 93 -14.91 5.09 1.96
C ARG A 93 -14.25 4.34 0.80
N ILE A 94 -12.92 4.39 0.77
CA ILE A 94 -12.08 3.64 -0.16
C ILE A 94 -11.48 2.46 0.61
N PRO A 95 -11.84 1.20 0.31
CA PRO A 95 -11.27 0.06 1.00
C PRO A 95 -9.76 -0.07 0.71
N VAL A 96 -9.01 -0.49 1.73
CA VAL A 96 -7.58 -0.78 1.62
C VAL A 96 -7.40 -2.27 1.36
N ALA A 97 -7.03 -2.62 0.13
CA ALA A 97 -6.96 -4.01 -0.35
C ALA A 97 -5.63 -4.71 -0.03
N MET A 98 -4.61 -3.95 0.37
CA MET A 98 -3.27 -4.47 0.68
C MET A 98 -2.52 -3.43 1.52
N HIS A 99 -2.08 -3.79 2.73
CA HIS A 99 -1.16 -2.98 3.54
C HIS A 99 -0.28 -3.84 4.46
N ASN A 100 0.88 -3.30 4.85
CA ASN A 100 1.76 -3.87 5.86
C ASN A 100 1.90 -2.99 7.11
N VAL A 101 0.98 -2.04 7.30
CA VAL A 101 0.85 -1.23 8.51
C VAL A 101 0.46 -2.15 9.69
N PRO A 102 1.09 -2.00 10.88
CA PRO A 102 0.71 -2.75 12.07
C PRO A 102 -0.77 -2.56 12.43
N GLU A 103 -1.43 -3.59 12.94
CA GLU A 103 -2.87 -3.57 13.19
C GLU A 103 -3.26 -2.53 14.26
N GLU A 104 -2.40 -2.33 15.25
CA GLU A 104 -2.57 -1.36 16.33
C GLU A 104 -2.56 0.10 15.86
N GLU A 105 -2.01 0.38 14.67
CA GLU A 105 -1.99 1.72 14.07
C GLU A 105 -3.21 1.96 13.17
N ILE A 106 -4.05 0.95 12.91
CA ILE A 106 -5.26 1.11 12.10
C ILE A 106 -6.27 1.97 12.87
N PHE A 107 -6.43 3.21 12.41
CA PHE A 107 -7.39 4.15 12.95
C PHE A 107 -8.47 4.49 11.91
N ARG A 108 -9.73 4.20 12.26
CA ARG A 108 -10.92 4.41 11.42
C ARG A 108 -12.07 4.90 12.30
N PRO A 109 -13.18 5.44 11.72
CA PRO A 109 -14.36 5.81 12.50
C PRO A 109 -14.86 4.63 13.33
N ALA A 110 -15.28 4.88 14.58
CA ALA A 110 -15.67 3.84 15.52
C ALA A 110 -16.79 2.91 15.00
N SER A 111 -17.60 3.37 14.05
CA SER A 111 -18.64 2.55 13.41
C SER A 111 -18.09 1.37 12.60
N TRP A 112 -16.83 1.41 12.13
CA TRP A 112 -16.19 0.27 11.45
C TRP A 112 -16.17 -0.98 12.34
N ASN A 113 -16.00 -0.80 13.66
CA ASN A 113 -15.96 -1.90 14.63
C ASN A 113 -17.29 -2.70 14.65
N ALA A 114 -18.42 -2.07 14.29
CA ALA A 114 -19.71 -2.76 14.21
C ALA A 114 -19.83 -3.67 12.99
N PHE A 115 -18.96 -3.51 11.99
CA PHE A 115 -18.92 -4.37 10.79
C PHE A 115 -18.05 -5.62 10.98
N GLY A 116 -17.47 -5.84 12.17
CA GLY A 116 -16.75 -7.06 12.54
C GLY A 116 -15.35 -6.81 13.09
N GLN A 117 -14.73 -7.87 13.62
CA GLN A 117 -13.38 -7.80 14.21
C GLN A 117 -12.27 -7.91 13.16
N ASP A 118 -12.48 -8.71 12.12
CA ASP A 118 -11.58 -8.81 10.97
C ASP A 118 -11.40 -7.44 10.29
N LYS A 119 -10.17 -6.91 10.32
CA LYS A 119 -9.86 -5.52 9.94
C LYS A 119 -10.02 -5.26 8.45
N GLU A 120 -9.77 -6.26 7.62
CA GLU A 120 -9.99 -6.16 6.17
C GLU A 120 -11.49 -6.26 5.87
N GLY A 121 -12.15 -7.31 6.34
CA GLY A 121 -13.56 -7.54 6.08
C GLY A 121 -14.48 -6.43 6.61
N GLN A 122 -14.18 -5.85 7.78
CA GLN A 122 -14.95 -4.71 8.29
C GLN A 122 -14.81 -3.49 7.38
N ASP A 123 -13.65 -3.29 6.75
CA ASP A 123 -13.39 -2.15 5.86
C ASP A 123 -14.23 -2.23 4.59
N TYR A 124 -14.21 -3.39 3.92
CA TYR A 124 -15.02 -3.61 2.73
C TYR A 124 -16.51 -3.47 3.01
N ARG A 125 -17.00 -4.04 4.13
CA ARG A 125 -18.42 -3.95 4.49
C ARG A 125 -18.83 -2.51 4.83
N ALA A 126 -18.03 -1.78 5.59
CA ALA A 126 -18.31 -0.39 5.93
C ALA A 126 -18.24 0.53 4.70
N CYS A 127 -17.22 0.39 3.85
CA CYS A 127 -17.10 1.17 2.62
C CYS A 127 -18.27 0.92 1.67
N ALA A 128 -18.71 -0.34 1.53
CA ALA A 128 -19.89 -0.68 0.73
C ALA A 128 -21.19 -0.10 1.32
N ALA A 129 -21.36 -0.16 2.65
CA ALA A 129 -22.56 0.33 3.32
C ALA A 129 -22.71 1.86 3.25
N TYR A 130 -21.61 2.60 3.43
CA TYR A 130 -21.64 4.06 3.44
C TYR A 130 -21.48 4.68 2.05
N GLY A 131 -20.76 4.02 1.13
CA GLY A 131 -20.52 4.51 -0.23
C GLY A 131 -19.69 5.81 -0.29
N PRO A 132 -19.53 6.39 -1.50
CA PRO A 132 -18.73 7.60 -1.68
C PRO A 132 -19.33 8.80 -0.94
N LEU A 133 -18.45 9.68 -0.45
CA LEU A 133 -18.83 10.86 0.34
C LEU A 133 -19.69 11.86 -0.44
N TYR A 134 -19.45 12.01 -1.75
CA TYR A 134 -20.20 12.90 -2.63
C TYR A 134 -20.83 12.10 -3.76
N LYS A 135 -22.04 12.49 -4.19
CA LYS A 135 -22.81 11.87 -5.26
C LYS A 135 -23.50 12.94 -6.08
#